data_AF-A0A939FHA7-F1
#
_entry.id   AF-A0A939FHA7-F1
#
_cell.length_a   1.000
_cell.length_b   1.000
_cell.length_c   1.000
_cell.angle_alpha   90.00
_cell.angle_beta   90.00
_cell.angle_gamma   90.00
#
_symmetry.space_group_name_H-M   'P 1'
#
loop_
_entity.id
_entity.type
_entity.pdbx_description
1 polymer ?
#
loop_
_entity_poly.entity_id
_entity_poly.type
_entity_poly.pdbx_seq_one_letter_code
_entity_poly.pdbx_strand_id
1 'polypeptide(L)'
;MSIEYQRKYVWDRSKASRLIESFLLNIPVPVCYFAENPDGTYEVIDGLQRIQTVNDFLTDKFALRGISVLKEYEGQCFSDLPPREQRRLTSRTIRCIVIT
;
A
#
# COMPACT_ATOMS: atom_id res chain seq x y z
N MET A 1 9.23 24.77 9.67
CA MET A 1 10.30 23.77 9.87
C MET A 1 10.49 23.06 8.54
N SER A 2 11.70 23.06 7.99
CA SER A 2 11.99 22.54 6.65
C SER A 2 11.81 21.03 6.60
N ILE A 3 10.78 20.61 5.86
CA ILE A 3 10.36 19.24 5.63
C ILE A 3 11.32 18.56 4.62
N GLU A 4 12.59 18.38 4.98
CA GLU A 4 13.55 17.61 4.16
C GLU A 4 13.57 16.12 4.50
N TYR A 5 12.84 15.71 5.56
CA TYR A 5 12.60 14.31 5.92
C TYR A 5 11.31 13.73 5.29
N GLN A 6 10.79 14.32 4.20
CA GLN A 6 9.80 13.64 3.36
C GLN A 6 10.45 12.39 2.75
N ARG A 7 10.31 11.27 3.48
CA ARG A 7 10.88 9.96 3.22
C ARG A 7 10.54 9.54 1.80
N LYS A 8 11.53 9.59 0.90
CA LYS A 8 11.38 9.05 -0.46
C LYS A 8 10.85 7.61 -0.38
N TYR A 9 10.06 7.22 -1.37
CA TYR A 9 9.68 5.82 -1.52
C TYR A 9 10.95 4.98 -1.76
N VAL A 10 11.20 3.96 -0.92
CA VAL A 10 12.45 3.17 -0.94
C VAL A 10 12.20 1.67 -1.09
N TRP A 11 10.95 1.21 -1.05
CA TRP A 11 10.66 -0.19 -1.30
C TRP A 11 10.91 -0.54 -2.77
N ASP A 12 11.67 -1.61 -3.01
CA ASP A 12 11.75 -2.21 -4.33
C ASP A 12 10.39 -2.79 -4.75
N ARG A 13 10.25 -3.10 -6.04
CA ARG A 13 9.01 -3.66 -6.59
C ARG A 13 8.65 -5.02 -6.02
N SER A 14 9.63 -5.82 -5.57
CA SER A 14 9.35 -7.12 -4.97
C SER A 14 8.71 -6.98 -3.59
N LYS A 15 9.25 -6.10 -2.74
CA LYS A 15 8.70 -5.78 -1.42
C LYS A 15 7.32 -5.14 -1.54
N ALA A 16 7.14 -4.21 -2.49
CA ALA A 16 5.85 -3.61 -2.81
C ALA A 16 4.82 -4.67 -3.22
N SER A 17 5.20 -5.59 -4.10
CA SER A 17 4.31 -6.64 -4.58
C SER A 17 3.92 -7.64 -3.50
N ARG A 18 4.83 -7.98 -2.58
CA ARG A 18 4.51 -8.83 -1.41
C ARG A 18 3.46 -8.20 -0.48
N LEU A 19 3.42 -6.88 -0.37
CA LEU A 19 2.35 -6.20 0.36
C LEU A 19 1.00 -6.37 -0.35
N ILE A 20 0.95 -6.19 -1.67
CA ILE A 20 -0.28 -6.41 -2.44
C ILE A 20 -0.72 -7.89 -2.37
N GLU A 21 0.21 -8.83 -2.47
CA GLU A 21 -0.04 -10.26 -2.28
C GLU A 21 -0.65 -10.54 -0.90
N SER A 22 -0.17 -9.87 0.15
CA SER A 22 -0.74 -9.98 1.49
C SER A 22 -2.22 -9.54 1.52
N PHE A 23 -2.57 -8.44 0.86
CA PHE A 23 -3.97 -7.98 0.77
C PHE A 23 -4.87 -8.93 -0.05
N LEU A 24 -4.37 -9.46 -1.15
CA LEU A 24 -5.06 -10.49 -1.95
C LEU A 24 -5.29 -11.77 -1.11
N LEU A 25 -4.35 -12.13 -0.25
CA LEU A 25 -4.44 -13.29 0.65
C LEU A 25 -5.23 -13.03 1.94
N ASN A 26 -5.73 -11.81 2.17
CA ASN A 26 -6.38 -11.43 3.44
C ASN A 26 -5.46 -11.50 4.67
N ILE A 27 -4.15 -11.32 4.48
CA ILE A 27 -3.18 -11.31 5.57
C ILE A 27 -3.25 -9.94 6.28
N PRO A 28 -3.37 -9.90 7.62
CA PRO A 28 -3.34 -8.65 8.37
C PRO A 28 -2.04 -7.87 8.13
N VAL A 29 -2.17 -6.61 7.72
CA VAL A 29 -1.05 -5.67 7.61
C VAL A 29 -0.99 -4.82 8.88
N PRO A 30 0.21 -4.46 9.38
CA PRO A 30 0.31 -3.61 10.57
C PRO A 30 -0.42 -2.28 10.39
N VAL A 31 -0.80 -1.65 11.49
CA VAL A 31 -1.48 -0.35 11.49
C VAL A 31 -0.56 0.75 10.93
N CYS A 32 -1.14 1.76 10.30
CA CYS A 32 -0.47 3.01 9.95
C CYS A 32 -0.76 4.07 11.01
N TYR A 33 0.18 4.99 11.23
CA TYR A 33 0.05 6.05 12.22
C TYR A 33 0.11 7.42 11.56
N PHE A 34 -0.80 8.30 11.98
CA PHE A 34 -0.90 9.67 11.52
C PHE A 34 -0.83 10.61 12.72
N ALA A 35 -0.29 11.81 12.51
CA ALA A 35 -0.44 12.92 13.43
C ALA A 35 -1.45 13.90 12.84
N GLU A 36 -2.29 14.48 13.69
CA GLU A 36 -3.17 15.57 13.31
C GLU A 36 -2.45 16.91 13.54
N ASN A 37 -2.41 17.74 12.50
CA ASN A 37 -1.82 19.07 12.55
C ASN A 37 -2.83 20.08 13.11
N PRO A 38 -2.38 21.25 13.62
CA PRO A 38 -3.28 22.29 14.13
C PRO A 38 -4.30 22.83 13.12
N ASP A 39 -4.04 22.67 11.82
CA ASP A 39 -4.95 23.05 10.73
C ASP A 39 -5.93 21.93 10.33
N GLY A 40 -5.95 20.82 11.07
CA GLY A 40 -6.80 19.66 10.82
C GLY A 40 -6.31 18.74 9.69
N THR A 41 -5.14 19.01 9.11
CA THR A 41 -4.51 18.08 8.15
C THR A 41 -3.84 16.92 8.86
N TYR A 42 -3.64 15.80 8.16
CA TYR A 42 -2.95 14.63 8.71
C TYR A 42 -1.58 14.44 8.08
N GLU A 43 -0.57 14.21 8.91
CA GLU A 43 0.78 13.83 8.49
C GLU A 43 1.03 12.34 8.78
N VAL A 44 1.61 11.61 7.81
CA VAL A 44 1.96 10.20 7.99
C VAL A 44 3.22 10.10 8.86
N ILE A 45 3.08 9.53 10.07
CA ILE A 45 4.21 9.25 10.97
C ILE A 45 4.84 7.90 10.63
N ASP A 46 4.00 6.91 10.35
CA ASP A 46 4.38 5.56 9.93
C ASP A 46 3.39 5.01 8.90
N GLY A 47 3.88 4.15 8.02
CA GLY A 47 3.06 3.51 7.00
C GLY A 47 3.11 4.16 5.63
N LEU A 48 3.95 5.19 5.43
CA LEU A 48 4.09 5.89 4.15
C LEU A 48 4.29 4.93 2.97
N GLN A 49 5.23 3.99 3.09
CA GLN A 49 5.52 3.02 2.03
C GLN A 49 4.30 2.13 1.74
N ARG A 50 3.55 1.71 2.77
CA ARG A 50 2.35 0.87 2.61
C ARG A 50 1.24 1.61 1.87
N ILE A 51 0.94 2.83 2.32
CA ILE A 51 -0.11 3.67 1.72
C ILE A 51 0.25 3.98 0.26
N GLN A 52 1.50 4.39 0.02
CA GLN A 52 1.98 4.71 -1.32
C GLN A 52 2.01 3.49 -2.23
N THR A 53 2.47 2.32 -1.76
CA THR A 53 2.44 1.06 -2.52
C THR A 53 1.01 0.72 -2.96
N VAL A 54 0.04 0.81 -2.04
CA VAL A 54 -1.36 0.49 -2.37
C VAL A 54 -1.91 1.47 -3.38
N ASN A 55 -1.70 2.77 -3.18
CA ASN A 55 -2.10 3.79 -4.15
C ASN A 55 -1.47 3.56 -5.53
N ASP A 56 -0.17 3.29 -5.58
CA ASP A 56 0.57 3.09 -6.82
C ASP A 56 0.12 1.83 -7.56
N PHE A 57 -0.24 0.76 -6.84
CA PHE A 57 -0.76 -0.45 -7.47
C PHE A 57 -2.17 -0.25 -8.01
N LEU A 58 -3.07 0.35 -7.21
CA LEU A 58 -4.46 0.63 -7.62
C LEU A 58 -4.55 1.61 -8.81
N THR A 59 -3.48 2.35 -9.08
CA THR A 59 -3.37 3.28 -10.22
C THR A 59 -2.46 2.75 -11.33
N ASP A 60 -2.25 1.43 -11.38
CA ASP A 60 -1.48 0.72 -12.41
C ASP A 60 -0.04 1.23 -12.64
N LYS A 61 0.58 1.84 -11.63
CA LYS A 61 1.96 2.34 -11.76
C LYS A 61 3.02 1.24 -11.75
N PHE A 62 2.66 0.02 -11.36
CA PHE A 62 3.55 -1.13 -11.45
C PHE A 62 2.78 -2.46 -11.50
N ALA A 63 3.41 -3.44 -12.15
CA ALA A 63 2.97 -4.82 -12.15
C ALA A 63 3.59 -5.62 -10.99
N LEU A 64 2.86 -6.62 -10.49
CA LEU A 64 3.36 -7.50 -9.44
C LEU A 64 4.63 -8.22 -9.88
N ARG A 65 5.64 -8.22 -9.02
CA ARG A 65 6.90 -8.93 -9.25
C ARG A 65 7.45 -9.59 -8.00
N GLY A 66 8.02 -10.78 -8.12
CA GLY A 66 8.66 -11.48 -7.01
C GLY A 66 7.70 -11.86 -5.89
N ILE A 67 6.45 -12.16 -6.24
CA ILE A 67 5.44 -12.74 -5.34
C ILE A 67 5.65 -14.25 -5.25
N SER A 68 5.23 -14.91 -4.18
CA SER A 68 5.61 -16.33 -3.93
C SER A 68 4.45 -17.31 -3.94
N VAL A 69 3.27 -16.86 -3.54
CA VAL A 69 2.08 -17.69 -3.32
C VAL A 69 1.13 -17.57 -4.51
N LEU A 70 0.83 -16.34 -4.95
CA LEU A 70 -0.13 -16.05 -6.02
C LEU A 70 0.56 -15.87 -7.37
N LYS A 71 1.38 -16.85 -7.77
CA LYS A 71 2.23 -16.78 -8.97
C LYS A 71 1.46 -16.48 -10.27
N GLU A 72 0.18 -16.84 -10.34
CA GLU A 72 -0.70 -16.56 -11.46
C GLU A 72 -0.90 -15.05 -11.73
N TYR A 73 -0.64 -14.19 -10.74
CA TYR A 73 -0.74 -12.73 -10.88
C TYR A 73 0.61 -12.04 -11.09
N GLU A 74 1.71 -12.80 -11.22
CA GLU A 74 3.03 -12.24 -11.54
C GLU A 74 2.97 -11.52 -12.91
N GLY A 75 3.47 -10.29 -12.97
CA GLY A 75 3.44 -9.46 -14.16
C GLY A 75 2.12 -8.71 -14.40
N GLN A 76 1.10 -8.88 -13.56
CA GLN A 76 -0.19 -8.18 -13.69
C GLN A 76 -0.20 -6.84 -12.93
N CYS A 77 -0.76 -5.81 -13.55
CA CYS A 77 -1.19 -4.58 -12.89
C CYS A 77 -2.56 -4.78 -12.22
N PHE A 78 -3.10 -3.77 -11.55
CA PHE A 78 -4.40 -3.88 -10.88
C PHE A 78 -5.54 -4.11 -11.88
N SER A 79 -5.54 -3.38 -13.00
CA SER A 79 -6.58 -3.53 -14.04
C SER A 79 -6.57 -4.89 -14.75
N ASP A 80 -5.43 -5.60 -14.74
CA ASP A 80 -5.30 -6.93 -15.32
C ASP A 80 -5.89 -8.04 -14.41
N LEU A 81 -6.01 -7.78 -13.10
CA LEU A 81 -6.52 -8.76 -12.15
C LEU A 81 -7.97 -9.13 -12.47
N PRO A 82 -8.42 -10.37 -12.14
CA PRO A 82 -9.82 -10.74 -12.28
C PRO A 82 -10.75 -9.76 -11.53
N PRO A 83 -11.95 -9.43 -12.06
CA PRO A 83 -12.85 -8.47 -11.42
C PRO A 83 -13.24 -8.79 -9.96
N ARG A 84 -13.13 -10.07 -9.58
CA ARG A 84 -13.30 -10.52 -8.20
C ARG A 84 -12.16 -10.04 -7.30
N GLU A 85 -10.92 -10.14 -7.76
CA GLU A 85 -9.73 -9.72 -7.00
C GLU A 85 -9.63 -8.21 -6.90
N GLN A 86 -9.98 -7.49 -7.98
CA GLN A 86 -10.08 -6.03 -7.94
C GLN A 86 -11.04 -5.57 -6.83
N ARG A 87 -12.25 -6.18 -6.78
CA ARG A 87 -13.24 -5.92 -5.72
C ARG A 87 -12.75 -6.30 -4.32
N ARG A 88 -12.02 -7.41 -4.19
CA ARG A 88 -11.43 -7.82 -2.90
C ARG A 88 -10.39 -6.81 -2.42
N LEU A 89 -9.51 -6.33 -3.31
CA LEU A 89 -8.50 -5.33 -2.97
C LEU A 89 -9.12 -4.00 -2.55
N THR A 90 -10.09 -3.48 -3.31
CA THR A 90 -10.73 -2.19 -3.01
C THR A 90 -11.62 -2.22 -1.76
N SER A 91 -12.07 -3.40 -1.33
CA SER A 91 -12.80 -3.58 -0.07
C SER A 91 -11.90 -3.90 1.14
N ARG A 92 -10.58 -4.07 0.95
CA ARG A 92 -9.66 -4.24 2.08
C ARG A 92 -9.53 -2.96 2.88
N THR A 93 -9.41 -3.11 4.18
CA THR A 93 -9.15 -2.00 5.09
C THR A 93 -7.67 -1.95 5.46
N ILE A 94 -7.12 -0.73 5.48
CA ILE A 94 -5.86 -0.43 6.15
C ILE A 94 -6.24 0.29 7.44
N ARG A 95 -5.83 -0.28 8.58
CA ARG A 95 -6.12 0.32 9.88
C ARG A 95 -5.17 1.49 10.11
N CYS A 96 -5.74 2.64 10.42
CA CYS A 96 -5.02 3.88 10.70
C CYS A 96 -5.35 4.36 12.11
N ILE A 97 -4.34 4.80 12.86
CA ILE A 97 -4.48 5.39 14.19
C ILE A 97 -3.94 6.81 14.11
N VAL A 98 -4.73 7.78 14.57
CA VAL A 98 -4.30 9.16 14.74
C VAL A 98 -3.73 9.31 16.15
N ILE A 99 -2.52 9.82 16.26
CA ILE A 99 -1.86 10.17 17.51
C ILE A 99 -1.98 11.68 17.67
N THR A 100 -2.69 12.09 18.72
CA THR A 100 -2.84 13.48 19.16
C THR A 100 -1.86 13.83 20.28
#